data_AF-A0A954J2F2-F1
#
_entry.id   AF-A0A954J2F2-F1
#
_cell.length_a   1.000
_cell.length_b   1.000
_cell.length_c   1.000
_cell.angle_alpha   90.00
_cell.angle_beta   90.00
_cell.angle_gamma   90.00
#
_symmetry.space_group_name_H-M   'P 1'
#
loop_
_entity.id
_entity.type
_entity.pdbx_description
1 polymer ?
#
loop_
_entity_poly.entity_id
_entity_poly.type
_entity_poly.pdbx_seq_one_letter_code
_entity_poly.pdbx_strand_id
1 'polypeptide(L)'
;MPIGIERDKVLGGLARKRGRPHRYTGYRWAIGILFTALIAALPVFDVIRFDLWRGNHMYLGDQLGFADVAKGFAFPFLAVNILIVIASRFIGRYLCGFVCPYGAMARFREWFRFHGKTRKQRFLGHLTVLVVCALLSTITISYWVDFAVFREGSDFARAVSAGAIVGLTLTFYATLHFLGQRFCREYCPSGVYFAVLGHTSYNGVEYAHPENCTECKACDKACPMDLHPKEMAGGEYRAGMGFYGDAMSNFAHCIRCGDCVVACEGMTSRFSEDTPLRLGWLKTEESRVFQNGVRTDFQGLLDPRLKKKAHADLAETEADAEKHLEERAG
;
A
#
# COMPACT_ATOMS: atom_id res chain seq x y z
N MET A 1 14.81 -11.05 8.38
CA MET A 1 14.47 -11.62 7.06
C MET A 1 13.60 -10.60 6.32
N PRO A 2 13.65 -10.42 4.98
CA PRO A 2 12.74 -9.48 4.32
C PRO A 2 11.29 -9.93 4.56
N ILE A 3 10.47 -9.06 5.16
CA ILE A 3 9.10 -9.32 5.62
C ILE A 3 8.23 -10.01 4.57
N GLY A 4 8.39 -9.68 3.28
CA GLY A 4 7.68 -10.33 2.19
C GLY A 4 7.86 -11.85 2.13
N ILE A 5 9.04 -12.39 2.47
CA ILE A 5 9.29 -13.85 2.49
C ILE A 5 8.55 -14.52 3.66
N GLU A 6 8.54 -13.90 4.84
CA GLU A 6 7.82 -14.43 5.99
C GLU A 6 6.31 -14.41 5.77
N ARG A 7 5.78 -13.32 5.21
CA ARG A 7 4.39 -13.24 4.78
C ARG A 7 4.03 -14.37 3.83
N ASP A 8 4.79 -14.56 2.76
CA ASP A 8 4.44 -15.56 1.75
C ASP A 8 4.62 -17.00 2.26
N LYS A 9 5.49 -17.24 3.26
CA LYS A 9 5.53 -18.51 4.01
C LYS A 9 4.23 -18.75 4.77
N VAL A 10 3.78 -17.76 5.57
CA VAL A 10 2.54 -17.86 6.36
C VAL A 10 1.34 -18.04 5.44
N LEU A 11 1.15 -17.12 4.49
CA LEU A 11 0.00 -17.14 3.60
C LEU A 11 0.03 -18.31 2.60
N GLY A 12 1.22 -18.70 2.11
CA GLY A 12 1.38 -19.82 1.19
C GLY A 12 1.06 -21.17 1.83
N GLY A 13 1.44 -21.37 3.09
CA GLY A 13 1.05 -22.56 3.86
C GLY A 13 -0.47 -22.66 4.03
N LEU A 14 -1.11 -21.53 4.35
CA LEU A 14 -2.57 -21.45 4.52
C LEU A 14 -3.33 -21.62 3.21
N ALA A 15 -2.86 -21.01 2.12
CA ALA A 15 -3.46 -21.15 0.80
C ALA A 15 -3.43 -22.61 0.31
N ARG A 16 -2.31 -23.32 0.54
CA ARG A 16 -2.20 -24.75 0.20
C ARG A 16 -3.21 -25.59 0.97
N LYS A 17 -3.38 -25.32 2.28
CA LYS A 17 -4.39 -26.00 3.11
C LYS A 17 -5.83 -25.73 2.63
N ARG A 18 -6.11 -24.50 2.18
CA ARG A 18 -7.44 -24.08 1.71
C ARG A 18 -7.76 -24.55 0.28
N GLY A 19 -6.76 -24.92 -0.53
CA GLY A 19 -6.93 -25.34 -1.92
C GLY A 19 -7.31 -24.22 -2.91
N ARG A 20 -7.55 -23.00 -2.42
CA ARG A 20 -7.91 -21.82 -3.24
C ARG A 20 -7.41 -20.51 -2.59
N PRO A 21 -7.16 -19.45 -3.37
CA PRO A 21 -6.80 -18.14 -2.83
C PRO A 21 -7.95 -17.56 -1.99
N HIS A 22 -7.61 -16.72 -1.01
CA HIS A 22 -8.60 -16.06 -0.18
C HIS A 22 -9.38 -14.97 -0.96
N ARG A 23 -10.63 -14.68 -0.56
CA ARG A 23 -11.47 -13.63 -1.16
C ARG A 23 -10.77 -12.29 -1.27
N TYR A 24 -10.04 -11.86 -0.23
CA TYR A 24 -9.29 -10.60 -0.24
C TYR A 24 -8.18 -10.59 -1.32
N THR A 25 -7.54 -11.72 -1.56
CA THR A 25 -6.54 -11.84 -2.61
C THR A 25 -7.19 -11.74 -3.99
N GLY A 26 -8.32 -12.42 -4.20
CA GLY A 26 -9.09 -12.35 -5.44
C GLY A 26 -9.59 -10.93 -5.75
N TYR A 27 -10.22 -10.27 -4.77
CA TYR A 27 -10.73 -8.91 -4.92
C TYR A 27 -9.63 -7.89 -5.22
N ARG A 28 -8.48 -7.99 -4.55
CA ARG A 28 -7.32 -7.10 -4.82
C ARG A 28 -6.82 -7.23 -6.27
N TRP A 29 -6.71 -8.45 -6.76
CA TRP A 29 -6.29 -8.68 -8.15
C TRP A 29 -7.33 -8.20 -9.16
N ALA A 30 -8.60 -8.51 -8.93
CA ALA A 30 -9.68 -8.09 -9.81
C ALA A 30 -9.78 -6.55 -9.90
N ILE A 31 -9.80 -5.87 -8.75
CA ILE A 31 -9.89 -4.40 -8.69
C ILE A 31 -8.63 -3.75 -9.27
N GLY A 32 -7.44 -4.25 -8.94
CA GLY A 32 -6.18 -3.70 -9.43
C GLY A 32 -6.04 -3.83 -10.96
N ILE A 33 -6.41 -4.97 -11.53
CA ILE A 33 -6.40 -5.18 -12.99
C ILE A 33 -7.44 -4.29 -13.67
N LEU A 34 -8.68 -4.28 -13.15
CA LEU A 34 -9.76 -3.46 -13.69
C LEU A 34 -9.39 -1.97 -13.73
N PHE A 35 -8.85 -1.45 -12.62
CA PHE A 35 -8.50 -0.03 -12.54
C PHE A 35 -7.28 0.31 -13.39
N THR A 36 -6.29 -0.58 -13.47
CA THR A 36 -5.14 -0.41 -14.38
C THR A 36 -5.60 -0.40 -15.84
N ALA A 37 -6.54 -1.27 -16.22
CA ALA A 37 -7.13 -1.30 -17.55
C ALA A 37 -7.94 -0.01 -17.83
N LEU A 38 -8.70 0.48 -16.86
CA LEU A 38 -9.43 1.74 -16.98
C LEU A 38 -8.51 2.94 -17.19
N ILE A 39 -7.41 3.03 -16.43
CA ILE A 39 -6.38 4.05 -16.63
C ILE A 39 -5.79 3.91 -18.03
N ALA A 40 -5.36 2.71 -18.42
CA ALA A 40 -4.79 2.46 -19.73
C ALA A 40 -5.72 2.80 -20.90
N ALA A 41 -7.04 2.68 -20.70
CA ALA A 41 -8.05 3.03 -21.69
C ALA A 41 -8.12 4.54 -21.98
N LEU A 42 -7.85 5.41 -20.99
CA LEU A 42 -7.99 6.86 -21.15
C LEU A 42 -7.16 7.47 -22.31
N PRO A 43 -5.85 7.20 -22.43
CA PRO A 43 -5.05 7.69 -23.54
C PRO A 43 -5.29 6.90 -24.84
N VAL A 44 -5.74 5.64 -24.75
CA VAL A 44 -6.00 4.78 -25.93
C VAL A 44 -7.28 5.19 -26.66
N PHE A 45 -8.30 5.65 -25.94
CA PHE A 45 -9.54 6.17 -26.52
C PHE A 45 -9.54 7.69 -26.65
N ASP A 46 -8.36 8.32 -26.59
CA ASP A 46 -8.17 9.77 -26.74
C ASP A 46 -9.07 10.63 -25.84
N VAL A 47 -9.43 10.10 -24.67
CA VAL A 47 -10.25 10.80 -23.68
C VAL A 47 -9.43 11.91 -23.03
N ILE A 48 -8.18 11.61 -22.64
CA ILE A 48 -7.24 12.57 -22.06
C ILE A 48 -5.84 12.24 -22.57
N ARG A 49 -5.22 13.16 -23.31
CA ARG A 49 -3.84 13.02 -23.79
C ARG A 49 -3.18 14.39 -23.96
N PHE A 50 -2.01 14.56 -23.37
CA PHE A 50 -1.19 15.77 -23.48
C PHE A 50 0.00 15.52 -24.41
N ASP A 51 -0.17 15.65 -25.73
CA ASP A 51 0.96 15.47 -26.66
C ASP A 51 1.94 16.66 -26.61
N LEU A 52 3.08 16.48 -25.98
CA LEU A 52 4.13 17.51 -25.85
C LEU A 52 4.95 17.74 -27.14
N TRP A 53 4.87 16.85 -28.12
CA TRP A 53 5.69 16.91 -29.34
C TRP A 53 4.95 17.54 -30.51
N ARG A 54 3.69 17.17 -30.71
CA ARG A 54 2.87 17.66 -31.84
C ARG A 54 1.96 18.82 -31.46
N GLY A 55 1.77 19.08 -30.17
CA GLY A 55 0.76 20.04 -29.69
C GLY A 55 -0.68 19.55 -29.89
N ASN A 56 -0.87 18.27 -30.22
CA ASN A 56 -2.18 17.65 -30.39
C ASN A 56 -2.72 17.18 -29.02
N HIS A 57 -3.14 18.15 -28.19
CA HIS A 57 -3.73 17.84 -26.90
C HIS A 57 -5.19 17.43 -27.08
N MET A 58 -5.57 16.28 -26.55
CA MET A 58 -6.92 15.72 -26.68
C MET A 58 -7.64 15.74 -25.34
N TYR A 59 -8.88 16.21 -25.36
CA TYR A 59 -9.80 16.18 -24.24
C TYR A 59 -11.19 15.77 -24.73
N LEU A 60 -11.71 14.66 -24.23
CA LEU A 60 -12.99 14.07 -24.64
C LEU A 60 -13.11 13.83 -26.16
N GLY A 61 -12.00 13.51 -26.83
CA GLY A 61 -11.95 13.30 -28.28
C GLY A 61 -11.74 14.57 -29.11
N ASP A 62 -11.85 15.75 -28.52
CA ASP A 62 -11.60 17.03 -29.20
C ASP A 62 -10.14 17.46 -29.07
N GLN A 63 -9.56 17.98 -30.15
CA GLN A 63 -8.24 18.61 -30.13
C GLN A 63 -8.37 20.06 -29.67
N LEU A 64 -7.79 20.37 -28.51
CA LEU A 64 -7.82 21.70 -27.91
C LEU A 64 -6.40 22.23 -27.67
N GLY A 65 -6.28 23.52 -27.38
CA GLY A 65 -5.01 24.11 -26.94
C GLY A 65 -4.57 23.55 -25.57
N PHE A 66 -3.26 23.59 -25.29
CA PHE A 66 -2.70 23.10 -24.03
C PHE A 66 -3.42 23.64 -22.79
N ALA A 67 -3.67 24.96 -22.77
CA ALA A 67 -4.30 25.63 -21.64
C ALA A 67 -5.75 25.16 -21.42
N ASP A 68 -6.48 24.83 -22.48
CA ASP A 68 -7.89 24.43 -22.39
C ASP A 68 -8.01 22.97 -21.97
N VAL A 69 -7.15 22.08 -22.49
CA VAL A 69 -7.03 20.70 -21.98
C VAL A 69 -6.58 20.70 -20.52
N ALA A 70 -5.61 21.55 -20.15
CA ALA A 70 -5.13 21.65 -18.78
C ALA A 70 -6.23 22.10 -17.82
N LYS A 71 -7.03 23.12 -18.17
CA LYS A 71 -8.18 23.55 -17.37
C LYS A 71 -9.26 22.47 -17.31
N GLY A 72 -9.58 21.86 -18.45
CA GLY A 72 -10.55 20.77 -18.58
C GLY A 72 -10.18 19.57 -17.71
N PHE A 73 -8.89 19.25 -17.60
CA PHE A 73 -8.38 18.20 -16.73
C PHE A 73 -8.25 18.62 -15.27
N ALA A 74 -7.82 19.86 -14.99
CA ALA A 74 -7.51 20.31 -13.64
C ALA A 74 -8.72 20.24 -12.69
N PHE A 75 -9.90 20.68 -13.15
CA PHE A 75 -11.12 20.66 -12.34
C PHE A 75 -11.56 19.24 -11.94
N PRO A 76 -11.78 18.28 -12.87
CA PRO A 76 -12.13 16.92 -12.51
C PRO A 76 -11.00 16.21 -11.74
N PHE A 77 -9.72 16.47 -12.08
CA PHE A 77 -8.60 15.92 -11.32
C PHE A 77 -8.63 16.37 -9.86
N LEU A 78 -8.84 17.67 -9.61
CA LEU A 78 -8.96 18.21 -8.26
C LEU A 78 -10.19 17.62 -7.54
N ALA A 79 -11.34 17.56 -8.21
CA ALA A 79 -12.56 16.99 -7.63
C ALA A 79 -12.38 15.51 -7.24
N VAL A 80 -11.75 14.71 -8.10
CA VAL A 80 -11.42 13.31 -7.81
C VAL A 80 -10.43 13.19 -6.66
N ASN A 81 -9.40 14.03 -6.61
CA ASN A 81 -8.45 14.01 -5.48
C ASN A 81 -9.13 14.39 -4.16
N ILE A 82 -9.95 15.43 -4.14
CA ILE A 82 -10.74 15.83 -2.96
C ILE A 82 -11.65 14.67 -2.52
N LEU A 83 -12.35 14.04 -3.46
CA LEU A 83 -13.21 12.89 -3.16
C LEU A 83 -12.40 11.71 -2.61
N ILE A 84 -11.21 11.44 -3.16
CA ILE A 84 -10.30 10.41 -2.65
C ILE A 84 -9.85 10.75 -1.23
N VAL A 85 -9.53 12.00 -0.93
CA VAL A 85 -9.14 12.44 0.42
C VAL A 85 -10.27 12.22 1.41
N ILE A 86 -11.47 12.67 1.06
CA ILE A 86 -12.67 12.49 1.89
C ILE A 86 -12.93 10.99 2.08
N ALA A 87 -12.91 10.19 1.02
CA ALA A 87 -13.08 8.75 1.10
C ALA A 87 -11.99 8.08 1.94
N SER A 88 -10.73 8.51 1.82
CA SER A 88 -9.60 7.98 2.59
C SER A 88 -9.74 8.28 4.08
N ARG A 89 -10.40 9.37 4.45
CA ARG A 89 -10.73 9.68 5.86
C ARG A 89 -11.72 8.67 6.46
N PHE A 90 -12.58 8.04 5.66
CA PHE A 90 -13.52 7.01 6.15
C PHE A 90 -12.97 5.59 5.99
N ILE A 91 -12.37 5.29 4.84
CA ILE A 91 -11.99 3.94 4.41
C ILE A 91 -10.49 3.65 4.68
N GLY A 92 -9.69 4.68 4.97
CA GLY A 92 -8.24 4.59 5.13
C GLY A 92 -7.50 4.45 3.81
N ARG A 93 -6.27 3.91 3.85
CA ARG A 93 -5.39 3.67 2.67
C ARG A 93 -5.83 2.49 1.80
N TYR A 94 -7.13 2.34 1.56
CA TYR A 94 -7.69 1.25 0.77
C TYR A 94 -7.21 1.27 -0.69
N LEU A 95 -7.02 2.46 -1.27
CA LEU A 95 -6.49 2.61 -2.63
C LEU A 95 -5.10 1.97 -2.78
N CYS A 96 -4.23 2.13 -1.79
CA CYS A 96 -2.90 1.51 -1.80
C CYS A 96 -2.97 -0.03 -1.78
N GLY A 97 -4.01 -0.62 -1.16
CA GLY A 97 -4.18 -2.06 -1.03
C GLY A 97 -4.85 -2.74 -2.22
N PHE A 98 -5.79 -2.05 -2.89
CA PHE A 98 -6.65 -2.65 -3.92
C PHE A 98 -6.52 -2.02 -5.30
N VAL A 99 -6.22 -0.73 -5.39
CA VAL A 99 -6.30 0.05 -6.63
C VAL A 99 -4.92 0.35 -7.22
N CYS A 100 -3.93 0.58 -6.36
CA CYS A 100 -2.60 0.99 -6.78
C CYS A 100 -1.87 -0.11 -7.57
N PRO A 101 -1.46 0.14 -8.84
CA PRO A 101 -0.77 -0.86 -9.65
C PRO A 101 0.59 -1.25 -9.05
N TYR A 102 1.28 -0.29 -8.42
CA TYR A 102 2.55 -0.55 -7.74
C TYR A 102 2.40 -1.56 -6.60
N GLY A 103 1.35 -1.41 -5.77
CA GLY A 103 1.08 -2.33 -4.65
C GLY A 103 0.81 -3.75 -5.12
N ALA A 104 0.04 -3.91 -6.20
CA ALA A 104 -0.18 -5.22 -6.83
C ALA A 104 1.14 -5.83 -7.34
N MET A 105 1.97 -5.04 -8.02
CA MET A 105 3.26 -5.50 -8.56
C MET A 105 4.27 -5.88 -7.48
N ALA A 106 4.35 -5.12 -6.37
CA ALA A 106 5.22 -5.45 -5.26
C ALA A 106 4.88 -6.82 -4.67
N ARG A 107 3.58 -7.12 -4.50
CA ARG A 107 3.09 -8.42 -4.03
C ARG A 107 3.38 -9.55 -5.01
N PHE A 108 3.14 -9.29 -6.29
CA PHE A 108 3.39 -10.24 -7.37
C PHE A 108 4.86 -10.65 -7.42
N ARG A 109 5.76 -9.67 -7.34
CA ARG A 109 7.20 -9.93 -7.31
C ARG A 109 7.61 -10.79 -6.13
N GLU A 110 7.13 -10.48 -4.93
CA GLU A 110 7.44 -11.25 -3.72
C GLU A 110 6.95 -12.70 -3.84
N TRP A 111 5.74 -12.88 -4.37
CA TRP A 111 5.18 -14.19 -4.66
C TRP A 111 6.09 -15.00 -5.61
N PHE A 112 6.59 -14.38 -6.68
CA PHE A 112 7.53 -15.01 -7.62
C PHE A 112 8.86 -15.36 -6.97
N ARG A 113 9.41 -14.47 -6.12
CA ARG A 113 10.66 -14.75 -5.38
C ARG A 113 10.52 -15.94 -4.45
N PHE A 114 9.34 -16.10 -3.83
CA PHE A 114 9.07 -17.19 -2.91
C PHE A 114 8.81 -18.52 -3.62
N HIS A 115 7.99 -18.52 -4.70
CA HIS A 115 7.61 -19.74 -5.42
C HIS A 115 8.63 -20.18 -6.48
N GLY A 116 9.49 -19.27 -6.95
CA GLY A 116 10.53 -19.55 -7.92
C GLY A 116 11.69 -20.36 -7.34
N LYS A 117 11.57 -21.69 -7.38
CA LYS A 117 12.60 -22.61 -6.87
C LYS A 117 13.72 -22.88 -7.87
N THR A 118 13.39 -22.95 -9.16
CA THR A 118 14.36 -23.24 -10.24
C THR A 118 14.91 -21.96 -10.88
N ARG A 119 16.11 -22.06 -11.51
CA ARG A 119 16.69 -20.95 -12.28
C ARG A 119 15.75 -20.46 -13.38
N LYS A 120 15.08 -21.38 -14.08
CA LYS A 120 14.10 -21.07 -15.12
C LYS A 120 12.89 -20.30 -14.57
N GLN A 121 12.33 -20.73 -13.44
CA GLN A 121 11.20 -20.03 -12.80
C GLN A 121 11.58 -18.63 -12.32
N ARG A 122 12.79 -18.46 -11.76
CA ARG A 122 13.29 -17.15 -11.35
C ARG A 122 13.48 -16.22 -12.55
N PHE A 123 14.08 -16.72 -13.63
CA PHE A 123 14.25 -15.97 -14.87
C PHE A 123 12.90 -15.55 -15.46
N LEU A 124 11.93 -16.47 -15.54
CA LEU A 124 10.59 -16.16 -16.03
C LEU A 124 9.87 -15.13 -15.14
N GLY A 125 10.06 -15.20 -13.81
CA GLY A 125 9.56 -14.19 -12.89
C GLY A 125 10.16 -12.81 -13.15
N HIS A 126 11.47 -12.71 -13.35
CA HIS A 126 12.14 -11.46 -13.70
C HIS A 126 11.65 -10.90 -15.03
N LEU A 127 11.54 -11.75 -16.06
CA LEU A 127 11.03 -11.36 -17.37
C LEU A 127 9.58 -10.87 -17.28
N THR A 128 8.73 -11.58 -16.55
CA THR A 128 7.32 -11.19 -16.36
C THR A 128 7.21 -9.83 -15.67
N VAL A 129 7.96 -9.62 -14.58
CA VAL A 129 7.98 -8.31 -13.89
C VAL A 129 8.51 -7.22 -14.82
N LEU A 130 9.55 -7.48 -15.61
CA LEU A 130 10.11 -6.52 -16.55
C LEU A 130 9.11 -6.14 -17.64
N VAL A 131 8.40 -7.12 -18.22
CA VAL A 131 7.35 -6.87 -19.23
C VAL A 131 6.22 -6.04 -18.64
N VAL A 132 5.76 -6.34 -17.42
CA VAL A 132 4.69 -5.55 -16.80
C VAL A 132 5.17 -4.13 -16.46
N CYS A 133 6.42 -3.95 -16.01
CA CYS A 133 7.00 -2.62 -15.84
C CYS A 133 7.02 -1.87 -17.18
N ALA A 134 7.43 -2.52 -18.26
CA ALA A 134 7.45 -1.91 -19.59
C ALA A 134 6.05 -1.49 -20.03
N LEU A 135 5.04 -2.33 -19.84
CA LEU A 135 3.64 -2.01 -20.14
C LEU A 135 3.14 -0.80 -19.33
N LEU A 136 3.41 -0.77 -18.01
CA LEU A 136 3.02 0.37 -17.17
C LEU A 136 3.75 1.65 -17.55
N SER A 137 5.03 1.55 -17.92
CA SER A 137 5.82 2.69 -18.41
C SER A 137 5.28 3.20 -19.75
N THR A 138 4.95 2.31 -20.69
CA THR A 138 4.30 2.65 -21.96
C THR A 138 2.96 3.33 -21.75
N ILE A 139 2.10 2.81 -20.85
CA ILE A 139 0.83 3.45 -20.48
C ILE A 139 1.09 4.85 -19.92
N THR A 140 2.04 5.00 -18.99
CA THR A 140 2.36 6.30 -18.39
C THR A 140 2.84 7.30 -19.42
N ILE A 141 3.74 6.89 -20.32
CA ILE A 141 4.28 7.76 -21.38
C ILE A 141 3.20 8.10 -22.44
N SER A 142 2.24 7.21 -22.70
CA SER A 142 1.16 7.46 -23.67
C SER A 142 0.26 8.66 -23.32
N TYR A 143 0.23 9.07 -22.06
CA TYR A 143 -0.45 10.31 -21.64
C TYR A 143 0.26 11.57 -22.11
N TRP A 144 1.57 11.51 -22.37
CA TRP A 144 2.43 12.65 -22.67
C TRP A 144 2.94 12.66 -24.12
N VAL A 145 2.90 11.50 -24.79
CA VAL A 145 3.48 11.28 -26.11
C VAL A 145 2.52 10.43 -26.94
N ASP A 146 2.14 10.92 -28.12
CA ASP A 146 1.44 10.12 -29.12
C ASP A 146 2.40 9.08 -29.73
N PHE A 147 2.01 7.81 -29.79
CA PHE A 147 2.81 6.75 -30.41
C PHE A 147 3.08 6.98 -31.90
N ALA A 148 2.34 7.86 -32.58
CA ALA A 148 2.66 8.32 -33.93
C ALA A 148 4.07 8.94 -34.04
N VAL A 149 4.66 9.46 -32.94
CA VAL A 149 6.06 9.92 -32.91
C VAL A 149 7.03 8.83 -33.38
N PHE A 150 6.76 7.55 -33.12
CA PHE A 150 7.63 6.45 -33.55
C PHE A 150 7.62 6.19 -35.06
N ARG A 151 6.57 6.62 -35.77
CA ARG A 151 6.46 6.49 -37.23
C ARG A 151 6.87 7.75 -37.97
N GLU A 152 6.47 8.90 -37.43
CA GLU A 152 6.47 10.18 -38.16
C GLU A 152 7.24 11.29 -37.43
N GLY A 153 7.74 11.04 -36.22
CA GLY A 153 8.48 12.03 -35.43
C GLY A 153 9.92 12.22 -35.91
N SER A 154 10.56 13.30 -35.48
CA SER A 154 12.00 13.51 -35.67
C SER A 154 12.81 12.40 -34.99
N ASP A 155 14.04 12.15 -35.44
CA ASP A 155 14.92 11.17 -34.80
C ASP A 155 15.14 11.50 -33.31
N PHE A 156 15.22 12.79 -32.99
CA PHE A 156 15.31 13.28 -31.62
C PHE A 156 14.06 12.92 -30.79
N ALA A 157 12.86 13.22 -31.29
CA ALA A 157 11.62 12.92 -30.57
C ALA A 157 11.45 11.41 -30.33
N ARG A 158 11.83 10.58 -31.32
CA ARG A 158 11.85 9.12 -31.20
C ARG A 158 12.83 8.64 -30.14
N ALA A 159 14.07 9.14 -30.18
CA ALA A 159 15.10 8.76 -29.23
C ALA A 159 14.74 9.15 -27.78
N VAL A 160 14.23 10.37 -27.56
CA VAL A 160 13.81 10.83 -26.24
C VAL A 160 12.62 10.01 -25.72
N SER A 161 11.62 9.75 -26.56
CA SER A 161 10.44 8.98 -26.17
C SER A 161 10.78 7.52 -25.85
N ALA A 162 11.62 6.87 -26.67
CA ALA A 162 12.13 5.53 -26.38
C ALA A 162 12.96 5.51 -25.09
N GLY A 163 13.85 6.50 -24.93
CA GLY A 163 14.68 6.67 -23.74
C GLY A 163 13.84 6.85 -22.47
N ALA A 164 12.74 7.61 -22.54
CA ALA A 164 11.82 7.80 -21.42
C ALA A 164 11.10 6.50 -21.03
N ILE A 165 10.63 5.72 -22.01
CA ILE A 165 10.00 4.40 -21.75
C ILE A 165 11.00 3.45 -21.09
N VAL A 166 12.20 3.32 -21.66
CA VAL A 166 13.25 2.45 -21.12
C VAL A 166 13.69 2.91 -19.74
N GLY A 167 13.95 4.21 -19.56
CA GLY A 167 14.35 4.79 -18.28
C GLY A 167 13.30 4.57 -17.19
N LEU A 168 12.03 4.84 -17.48
CA LEU A 168 10.95 4.60 -16.53
C LEU A 168 10.77 3.10 -16.21
N THR A 169 10.92 2.23 -17.22
CA THR A 169 10.84 0.77 -17.04
C THR A 169 11.93 0.28 -16.09
N LEU A 170 13.17 0.74 -16.30
CA LEU A 170 14.31 0.39 -15.46
C LEU A 170 14.14 0.93 -14.05
N THR A 171 13.66 2.16 -13.87
CA THR A 171 13.39 2.74 -12.55
C THR A 171 12.30 1.95 -11.80
N PHE A 172 11.17 1.62 -12.44
CA PHE A 172 10.13 0.80 -11.82
C PHE A 172 10.62 -0.61 -11.49
N TYR A 173 11.34 -1.25 -12.42
CA TYR A 173 11.92 -2.57 -12.19
C TYR A 173 12.92 -2.54 -11.02
N ALA A 174 13.85 -1.58 -11.00
CA ALA A 174 14.82 -1.42 -9.93
C ALA A 174 14.13 -1.16 -8.58
N THR A 175 13.14 -0.27 -8.54
CA THR A 175 12.39 0.03 -7.31
C THR A 175 11.67 -1.22 -6.80
N LEU A 176 10.97 -1.95 -7.67
CA LEU A 176 10.34 -3.22 -7.28
C LEU A 176 11.38 -4.25 -6.84
N HIS A 177 12.53 -4.32 -7.52
CA HIS A 177 13.61 -5.26 -7.25
C HIS A 177 14.30 -5.00 -5.90
N PHE A 178 14.69 -3.78 -5.61
CA PHE A 178 15.45 -3.48 -4.40
C PHE A 178 14.53 -3.19 -3.21
N LEU A 179 13.43 -2.45 -3.42
CA LEU A 179 12.56 -1.98 -2.36
C LEU A 179 11.30 -2.84 -2.20
N GLY A 180 10.64 -3.24 -3.30
CA GLY A 180 9.39 -3.99 -3.23
C GLY A 180 8.36 -3.26 -2.35
N GLN A 181 7.78 -3.94 -1.36
CA GLN A 181 6.82 -3.28 -0.45
C GLN A 181 7.43 -2.24 0.50
N ARG A 182 8.76 -2.25 0.67
CA ARG A 182 9.43 -1.20 1.46
C ARG A 182 9.20 0.18 0.86
N PHE A 183 9.05 0.29 -0.46
CA PHE A 183 8.71 1.55 -1.10
C PHE A 183 7.38 2.11 -0.55
N CYS A 184 6.33 1.28 -0.50
CA CYS A 184 5.03 1.68 0.03
C CYS A 184 5.07 2.09 1.51
N ARG A 185 5.99 1.51 2.28
CA ARG A 185 6.17 1.74 3.72
C ARG A 185 7.05 2.93 4.06
N GLU A 186 8.14 3.15 3.32
CA GLU A 186 9.21 4.08 3.72
C GLU A 186 9.32 5.29 2.77
N TYR A 187 9.03 5.12 1.48
CA TYR A 187 9.41 6.09 0.43
C TYR A 187 8.26 6.67 -0.38
N CYS A 188 7.08 6.04 -0.37
CA CYS A 188 5.96 6.43 -1.21
C CYS A 188 5.32 7.75 -0.73
N PRO A 189 5.42 8.86 -1.48
CA PRO A 189 4.90 10.16 -1.03
C PRO A 189 3.38 10.19 -0.93
N SER A 190 2.68 9.52 -1.85
CA SER A 190 1.21 9.42 -1.81
C SER A 190 0.73 8.63 -0.59
N GLY A 191 1.53 7.68 -0.11
CA GLY A 191 1.20 6.99 1.13
C GLY A 191 1.33 7.88 2.36
N VAL A 192 2.30 8.81 2.38
CA VAL A 192 2.45 9.82 3.45
C VAL A 192 1.25 10.75 3.44
N TYR A 193 0.91 11.25 2.26
CA TYR A 193 -0.26 12.08 2.02
C TYR A 193 -1.54 11.45 2.58
N PHE A 194 -1.82 10.18 2.24
CA PHE A 194 -3.01 9.50 2.74
C PHE A 194 -2.93 9.12 4.22
N ALA A 195 -1.74 8.83 4.74
CA ALA A 195 -1.58 8.50 6.15
C ALA A 195 -1.85 9.75 7.02
N VAL A 196 -1.38 10.93 6.62
CA VAL A 196 -1.64 12.22 7.31
C VAL A 196 -3.12 12.62 7.27
N LEU A 197 -3.87 12.14 6.29
CA LEU A 197 -5.31 12.43 6.18
C LEU A 197 -6.19 11.34 6.82
N GLY A 198 -5.62 10.17 7.08
CA GLY A 198 -6.31 8.96 7.55
C GLY A 198 -6.15 8.64 9.03
N HIS A 199 -5.62 9.56 9.85
CA HIS A 199 -5.37 9.33 11.29
C HIS A 199 -6.59 8.86 12.08
N THR A 200 -7.77 9.27 11.65
CA THR A 200 -9.06 8.85 12.18
C THR A 200 -9.76 8.13 11.04
N SER A 201 -9.92 6.82 11.13
CA SER A 201 -10.58 6.04 10.08
C SER A 201 -11.62 5.13 10.73
N TYR A 202 -12.81 5.07 10.13
CA TYR A 202 -13.95 4.30 10.67
C TYR A 202 -13.99 2.87 10.15
N ASN A 203 -13.22 2.60 9.11
CA ASN A 203 -12.91 1.26 8.64
C ASN A 203 -11.56 0.85 9.23
N GLY A 204 -11.26 -0.44 9.34
CA GLY A 204 -9.95 -0.90 9.82
C GLY A 204 -9.86 -2.39 10.08
N VAL A 205 -8.71 -2.78 10.62
CA VAL A 205 -8.55 -4.07 11.28
C VAL A 205 -8.92 -3.87 12.75
N GLU A 206 -9.88 -4.64 13.24
CA GLU A 206 -10.41 -4.61 14.60
C GLU A 206 -10.07 -5.93 15.30
N TYR A 207 -9.60 -5.86 16.55
CA TYR A 207 -9.35 -7.03 17.39
C TYR A 207 -10.64 -7.41 18.12
N ALA A 208 -11.53 -8.08 17.41
CA ALA A 208 -12.92 -8.28 17.82
C ALA A 208 -13.13 -9.47 18.78
N HIS A 209 -12.32 -10.52 18.64
CA HIS A 209 -12.46 -11.78 19.41
C HIS A 209 -11.13 -12.16 20.08
N PRO A 210 -10.69 -11.39 21.10
CA PRO A 210 -9.42 -11.63 21.78
C PRO A 210 -9.31 -13.03 22.41
N GLU A 211 -10.42 -13.61 22.85
CA GLU A 211 -10.54 -14.95 23.43
C GLU A 211 -10.08 -16.07 22.48
N ASN A 212 -10.17 -15.84 21.17
CA ASN A 212 -9.81 -16.82 20.15
C ASN A 212 -8.34 -16.72 19.71
N CYS A 213 -7.58 -15.78 20.29
CA CYS A 213 -6.19 -15.51 19.92
C CYS A 213 -5.21 -16.45 20.61
N THR A 214 -4.39 -17.16 19.83
CA THR A 214 -3.37 -18.09 20.37
C THR A 214 -1.97 -17.49 20.43
N GLU A 215 -1.84 -16.17 20.30
CA GLU A 215 -0.57 -15.44 20.38
C GLU A 215 0.56 -15.92 19.43
N CYS A 216 0.19 -16.59 18.33
CA CYS A 216 1.17 -17.19 17.39
C CYS A 216 1.96 -16.18 16.54
N LYS A 217 1.60 -14.89 16.59
CA LYS A 217 2.19 -13.77 15.81
C LYS A 217 2.17 -13.99 14.28
N ALA A 218 1.27 -14.83 13.78
CA ALA A 218 1.11 -15.06 12.33
C ALA A 218 0.61 -13.82 11.60
N CYS A 219 -0.25 -13.02 12.25
CA CYS A 219 -0.77 -11.76 11.71
C CYS A 219 0.32 -10.70 11.49
N ASP A 220 1.27 -10.60 12.42
CA ASP A 220 2.38 -9.63 12.36
C ASP A 220 3.29 -9.96 11.18
N LYS A 221 3.71 -11.22 11.07
CA LYS A 221 4.52 -11.73 9.95
C LYS A 221 3.81 -11.61 8.61
N ALA A 222 2.48 -11.64 8.60
CA ALA A 222 1.70 -11.50 7.39
C ALA A 222 1.50 -10.04 6.95
N CYS A 223 1.76 -9.06 7.83
CA CYS A 223 1.48 -7.66 7.54
C CYS A 223 2.53 -7.08 6.58
N PRO A 224 2.16 -6.65 5.35
CA PRO A 224 3.11 -6.07 4.40
C PRO A 224 3.67 -4.72 4.85
N MET A 225 2.96 -4.04 5.75
CA MET A 225 3.31 -2.73 6.29
C MET A 225 4.06 -2.82 7.62
N ASP A 226 4.35 -4.03 8.11
CA ASP A 226 5.07 -4.26 9.37
C ASP A 226 4.36 -3.65 10.60
N LEU A 227 3.03 -3.79 10.63
CA LEU A 227 2.18 -3.32 11.73
C LEU A 227 1.86 -4.45 12.69
N HIS A 228 1.49 -4.10 13.93
CA HIS A 228 0.87 -5.00 14.90
C HIS A 228 -0.65 -4.97 14.81
N PRO A 229 -1.31 -5.95 14.19
CA PRO A 229 -2.75 -5.92 14.00
C PRO A 229 -3.55 -6.10 15.30
N LYS A 230 -2.93 -6.63 16.37
CA LYS A 230 -3.52 -6.66 17.73
C LYS A 230 -3.61 -5.26 18.35
N GLU A 231 -2.65 -4.39 18.03
CA GLU A 231 -2.47 -3.09 18.66
C GLU A 231 -2.78 -1.96 17.67
N MET A 232 -3.83 -2.14 16.86
CA MET A 232 -4.22 -1.15 15.86
C MET A 232 -4.69 0.17 16.49
N ALA A 233 -5.36 0.08 17.65
CA ALA A 233 -5.96 1.21 18.36
C ALA A 233 -5.02 1.95 19.33
N GLY A 234 -3.83 1.42 19.63
CA GLY A 234 -2.91 2.02 20.61
C GLY A 234 -1.45 1.54 20.57
N GLY A 235 -1.06 0.72 19.60
CA GLY A 235 0.33 0.24 19.49
C GLY A 235 1.25 1.25 18.81
N GLU A 236 2.51 1.28 19.24
CA GLU A 236 3.56 2.04 18.57
C GLU A 236 3.79 1.50 17.15
N TYR A 237 3.97 2.42 16.20
CA TYR A 237 4.30 2.08 14.83
C TYR A 237 5.75 1.56 14.78
N ARG A 238 5.90 0.25 14.52
CA ARG A 238 7.17 -0.45 14.75
C ARG A 238 8.25 -0.25 13.69
N ALA A 239 7.95 0.40 12.55
CA ALA A 239 8.95 0.51 11.49
C ALA A 239 8.71 1.64 10.48
N GLY A 240 9.59 2.64 10.50
CA GLY A 240 9.94 3.34 9.26
C GLY A 240 10.94 4.49 9.42
N MET A 241 12.24 4.22 9.30
CA MET A 241 13.15 5.26 8.77
C MET A 241 12.64 5.65 7.38
N GLY A 242 12.22 6.92 7.21
CA GLY A 242 11.65 7.42 5.96
C GLY A 242 10.78 8.67 6.17
N PHE A 243 9.93 9.00 5.21
CA PHE A 243 9.03 10.17 5.29
C PHE A 243 7.90 10.03 6.34
N TYR A 244 7.76 8.87 6.95
CA TYR A 244 6.72 8.55 7.91
C TYR A 244 7.33 8.63 9.32
N GLY A 245 6.99 9.67 10.08
CA GLY A 245 7.47 9.80 11.45
C GLY A 245 6.80 8.82 12.41
N ASP A 246 7.42 8.61 13.57
CA ASP A 246 6.95 7.78 14.70
C ASP A 246 5.59 8.25 15.29
N ALA A 247 5.03 9.35 14.81
CA ALA A 247 3.86 10.05 15.36
C ALA A 247 2.53 9.74 14.62
N MET A 248 2.37 8.54 14.05
CA MET A 248 1.18 8.18 13.28
C MET A 248 0.65 6.80 13.71
N SER A 249 -0.68 6.63 13.81
CA SER A 249 -1.26 5.33 14.21
C SER A 249 -0.97 4.23 13.22
N ASN A 250 -0.92 3.00 13.72
CA ASN A 250 -1.01 1.79 12.90
C ASN A 250 -2.20 1.82 11.92
N PHE A 251 -3.32 2.44 12.30
CA PHE A 251 -4.46 2.68 11.41
C PHE A 251 -4.14 3.54 10.18
N ALA A 252 -3.34 4.60 10.35
CA ALA A 252 -2.93 5.50 9.27
C ALA A 252 -2.01 4.79 8.26
N HIS A 253 -1.21 3.82 8.71
CA HIS A 253 -0.31 3.05 7.83
C HIS A 253 -0.98 1.82 7.20
N CYS A 254 -2.10 1.36 7.74
CA CYS A 254 -2.75 0.15 7.29
C CYS A 254 -3.41 0.33 5.91
N ILE A 255 -2.89 -0.40 4.92
CA ILE A 255 -3.42 -0.44 3.54
C ILE A 255 -4.67 -1.33 3.36
N ARG A 256 -5.22 -1.87 4.45
CA ARG A 256 -6.48 -2.65 4.47
C ARG A 256 -6.49 -3.89 3.59
N CYS A 257 -5.32 -4.47 3.32
CA CYS A 257 -5.21 -5.62 2.41
C CYS A 257 -5.82 -6.95 2.93
N GLY A 258 -6.07 -7.02 4.24
CA GLY A 258 -6.69 -8.17 4.92
C GLY A 258 -5.77 -9.37 5.17
N ASP A 259 -4.48 -9.30 4.86
CA ASP A 259 -3.56 -10.45 5.01
C ASP A 259 -3.46 -10.96 6.46
N CYS A 260 -3.51 -10.06 7.45
CA CYS A 260 -3.54 -10.42 8.86
C CYS A 260 -4.80 -11.21 9.25
N VAL A 261 -5.97 -10.83 8.71
CA VAL A 261 -7.22 -11.57 8.90
C VAL A 261 -7.12 -12.95 8.25
N VAL A 262 -6.56 -13.04 7.03
CA VAL A 262 -6.34 -14.34 6.36
C VAL A 262 -5.44 -15.25 7.19
N ALA A 263 -4.39 -14.68 7.79
CA ALA A 263 -3.50 -15.41 8.68
C ALA A 263 -4.22 -15.91 9.93
N CYS A 264 -4.97 -15.04 10.62
CA CYS A 264 -5.74 -15.41 11.80
C CYS A 264 -6.81 -16.47 11.49
N GLU A 265 -7.64 -16.28 10.46
CA GLU A 265 -8.63 -17.29 10.02
C GLU A 265 -7.96 -18.65 9.80
N GLY A 266 -6.79 -18.66 9.15
CA GLY A 266 -6.04 -19.87 8.88
C GLY A 266 -5.56 -20.59 10.15
N MET A 267 -5.15 -19.83 11.17
CA MET A 267 -4.68 -20.35 12.45
C MET A 267 -5.84 -20.82 13.34
N THR A 268 -6.96 -20.09 13.37
CA THR A 268 -8.09 -20.38 14.27
C THR A 268 -9.12 -21.35 13.70
N SER A 269 -9.15 -21.56 12.38
CA SER A 269 -10.10 -22.45 11.67
C SER A 269 -10.23 -23.88 12.20
N ARG A 270 -9.32 -24.34 13.07
CA ARG A 270 -9.37 -25.69 13.67
C ARG A 270 -10.20 -25.75 14.95
N PHE A 271 -10.46 -24.63 15.61
CA PHE A 271 -11.04 -24.62 16.96
C PHE A 271 -12.07 -23.50 17.19
N SER A 272 -12.18 -22.49 16.31
CA SER A 272 -13.22 -21.48 16.39
C SER A 272 -13.70 -21.06 15.00
N GLU A 273 -15.00 -20.78 14.88
CA GLU A 273 -15.62 -20.17 13.69
C GLU A 273 -15.32 -18.66 13.62
N ASP A 274 -15.21 -18.02 14.78
CA ASP A 274 -14.92 -16.59 14.91
C ASP A 274 -13.40 -16.32 14.88
N THR A 275 -13.02 -15.34 14.08
CA THR A 275 -11.60 -14.97 13.90
C THR A 275 -11.25 -13.79 14.82
N PRO A 276 -10.08 -13.82 15.51
CA PRO A 276 -9.65 -12.75 16.41
C PRO A 276 -9.62 -11.36 15.77
N LEU A 277 -9.19 -11.31 14.52
CA LEU A 277 -9.11 -10.08 13.74
C LEU A 277 -10.23 -10.03 12.72
N ARG A 278 -10.85 -8.85 12.59
CA ARG A 278 -11.87 -8.54 11.60
C ARG A 278 -11.42 -7.35 10.74
N LEU A 279 -11.63 -7.43 9.43
CA LEU A 279 -11.45 -6.29 8.53
C LEU A 279 -12.83 -5.74 8.15
N GLY A 280 -13.08 -4.46 8.45
CA GLY A 280 -14.35 -3.83 8.11
C GLY A 280 -14.59 -2.53 8.85
N TRP A 281 -15.85 -2.13 8.97
CA TRP A 281 -16.25 -0.99 9.78
C TRP A 281 -16.02 -1.31 11.26
N LEU A 282 -15.29 -0.42 11.94
CA LEU A 282 -14.94 -0.52 13.35
C LEU A 282 -16.20 -0.39 14.19
N LYS A 283 -16.49 -1.37 15.03
CA LYS A 283 -17.72 -1.40 15.84
C LYS A 283 -17.51 -0.74 17.19
N THR A 284 -16.38 -0.98 17.83
CA THR A 284 -16.12 -0.45 19.18
C THR A 284 -15.65 1.00 19.16
N GLU A 285 -15.98 1.75 20.20
CA GLU A 285 -15.50 3.13 20.35
C GLU A 285 -13.99 3.15 20.59
N GLU A 286 -13.44 2.21 21.35
CA GLU A 286 -12.00 2.03 21.55
C GLU A 286 -11.22 1.80 20.25
N SER A 287 -11.81 1.11 19.26
CA SER A 287 -11.16 0.95 17.95
C SER A 287 -11.27 2.20 17.08
N ARG A 288 -12.26 3.08 17.32
CA ARG A 288 -12.48 4.35 16.61
C ARG A 288 -11.70 5.51 17.23
N VAL A 289 -11.48 5.48 18.54
CA VAL A 289 -10.71 6.45 19.29
C VAL A 289 -9.24 6.07 19.14
N PHE A 290 -8.47 6.95 18.50
CA PHE A 290 -7.02 6.89 18.55
C PHE A 290 -6.62 6.98 20.03
N GLN A 291 -6.15 5.88 20.63
CA GLN A 291 -5.55 5.97 21.94
C GLN A 291 -4.21 6.66 21.73
N ASN A 292 -4.06 7.85 22.32
CA ASN A 292 -2.83 8.62 22.31
C ASN A 292 -1.74 7.82 23.05
N GLY A 293 -1.10 6.87 22.36
CA GLY A 293 0.05 6.12 22.89
C GLY A 293 1.31 6.96 22.97
N VAL A 294 1.42 8.01 22.15
CA VAL A 294 2.40 9.10 22.28
C VAL A 294 1.72 10.35 21.71
N ARG A 295 1.82 11.51 22.39
CA ARG A 295 1.20 12.77 21.93
C ARG A 295 1.68 13.12 20.51
N THR A 296 0.74 13.13 19.56
CA THR A 296 0.97 13.51 18.15
C THR A 296 0.33 14.86 17.83
N ASP A 297 0.49 15.86 18.70
CA ASP A 297 0.29 17.23 18.23
C ASP A 297 1.45 17.60 17.29
N PHE A 298 1.19 18.46 16.31
CA PHE A 298 2.22 18.97 15.40
C PHE A 298 3.42 19.61 16.16
N GLN A 299 3.16 20.01 17.41
CA GLN A 299 4.09 20.60 18.35
C GLN A 299 5.06 19.58 18.95
N GLY A 300 4.61 18.37 19.27
CA GLY A 300 5.45 17.25 19.74
C GLY A 300 6.39 16.68 18.68
N LEU A 301 6.07 16.87 17.38
CA LEU A 301 6.94 16.46 16.27
C LEU A 301 8.23 17.30 16.16
N LEU A 302 8.24 18.51 16.74
CA LEU A 302 9.32 19.50 16.61
C LEU A 302 10.15 19.68 17.88
N ASP A 303 9.72 19.16 19.04
CA ASP A 303 10.42 19.38 20.31
C ASP A 303 11.18 18.11 20.81
N PRO A 304 12.52 18.07 20.71
CA PRO A 304 13.33 16.93 21.14
C PRO A 304 13.31 16.68 22.66
N ARG A 305 12.86 17.63 23.49
CA ARG A 305 12.77 17.45 24.96
C ARG A 305 11.60 16.56 25.37
N LEU A 306 10.54 16.52 24.56
CA LEU A 306 9.34 15.74 24.85
C LEU A 306 9.52 14.24 24.52
N LYS A 307 10.33 13.90 23.50
CA LYS A 307 10.70 12.52 23.17
C LYS A 307 11.39 11.80 24.34
N LYS A 308 12.24 12.52 25.08
CA LYS A 308 12.98 11.99 26.24
C LYS A 308 12.07 11.71 27.44
N LYS A 309 10.98 12.46 27.58
CA LYS A 309 9.99 12.27 28.65
C LYS A 309 9.07 11.08 28.37
N ALA A 310 8.62 10.91 27.13
CA ALA A 310 7.81 9.76 26.73
C ALA A 310 8.53 8.40 26.95
N HIS A 311 9.83 8.32 26.67
CA HIS A 311 10.63 7.13 26.98
C HIS A 311 10.81 6.87 28.48
N ALA A 312 10.75 7.91 29.32
CA ALA A 312 10.81 7.74 30.77
C ALA A 312 9.47 7.25 31.35
N ASP A 313 8.35 7.80 30.86
CA ASP A 313 7.00 7.43 31.29
C ASP A 313 6.65 5.98 30.87
N LEU A 314 7.14 5.51 29.71
CA LEU A 314 7.03 4.10 29.28
C LEU A 314 7.86 3.15 30.16
N ALA A 315 9.05 3.57 30.58
CA ALA A 315 9.89 2.78 31.47
C ALA A 315 9.28 2.64 32.88
N GLU A 316 8.59 3.68 33.38
CA GLU A 316 7.84 3.61 34.64
C GLU A 316 6.64 2.66 34.55
N THR A 317 5.89 2.69 33.45
CA THR A 317 4.72 1.81 33.27
C THR A 317 5.10 0.34 33.08
N GLU A 318 6.21 0.04 32.40
CA GLU A 318 6.75 -1.32 32.32
C GLU A 318 7.26 -1.82 33.69
N ALA A 319 7.90 -0.95 34.48
CA ALA A 319 8.37 -1.28 35.83
C ALA A 319 7.21 -1.55 36.81
N ASP A 320 6.13 -0.75 36.75
CA ASP A 320 4.94 -0.96 37.57
C ASP A 320 4.18 -2.24 37.18
N ALA A 321 4.17 -2.59 35.88
CA ALA A 321 3.59 -3.85 35.41
C ALA A 321 4.37 -5.08 35.87
N GLU A 322 5.71 -5.03 35.87
CA GLU A 322 6.56 -6.10 36.43
C GLU A 322 6.34 -6.27 37.94
N LYS A 323 6.27 -5.16 38.68
CA LYS A 323 6.04 -5.19 40.14
C LYS A 323 4.71 -5.83 40.52
N HIS A 324 3.65 -5.51 39.78
CA HIS A 324 2.33 -6.13 39.98
C HIS A 324 2.26 -7.61 39.59
N LEU A 325 3.14 -8.07 38.70
CA LEU A 325 3.27 -9.49 38.37
C LEU A 325 4.04 -10.25 39.46
N GLU A 326 5.05 -9.64 40.07
CA GLU A 326 5.79 -10.22 41.21
C GLU A 326 4.91 -10.32 42.46
N GLU A 327 4.10 -9.31 42.77
CA GLU A 327 3.16 -9.33 43.89
C GLU A 327 2.02 -10.37 43.74
N ARG A 328 1.70 -10.76 42.50
CA ARG A 328 0.72 -11.83 42.23
C ARG A 328 1.32 -13.23 42.23
N ALA A 329 2.64 -13.35 42.19
CA ALA A 329 3.37 -14.61 42.12
C ALA A 329 3.91 -15.09 43.49
N GLY A 330 3.85 -14.26 44.53
CA GLY A 330 4.15 -14.60 45.93
C GLY A 330 2.90 -14.91 46.74
#